data_AF-A0A967E2X9-F1
#
_entry.id   AF-A0A967E2X9-F1
#
_cell.length_a   1.000
_cell.length_b   1.000
_cell.length_c   1.000
_cell.angle_alpha   90.00
_cell.angle_beta   90.00
_cell.angle_gamma   90.00
#
_symmetry.space_group_name_H-M   'P 1'
#
loop_
_entity.id
_entity.type
_entity.pdbx_description
1 polymer ?
#
loop_
_entity_poly.entity_id
_entity_poly.type
_entity_poly.pdbx_seq_one_letter_code
_entity_poly.pdbx_strand_id
1 'polypeptide(L)'
;MKQIGFPILHRTAVLSLLLTGILTGSGIGMSGCGERQEEPVVALVNGRAITQAEFDLRWNELSQATKSRYEKEGGKRQFLDELITKELLLQEARRRGLDRDDSIRDKTQRYKEQLVLDELLKDKLQTKVELT
;
A
#
# COMPACT_ATOMS: atom_id res chain seq x y z
N MET A 1 -20.78 -5.35 31.46
CA MET A 1 -21.02 -6.80 31.66
C MET A 1 -21.42 -7.41 30.34
N LYS A 2 -21.08 -8.69 30.22
CA LYS A 2 -20.89 -9.51 29.02
C LYS A 2 -22.22 -10.01 28.43
N GLN A 3 -22.10 -10.56 27.22
CA GLN A 3 -23.01 -11.50 26.50
C GLN A 3 -23.97 -10.83 25.50
N ILE A 4 -23.72 -10.87 24.18
CA ILE A 4 -23.67 -12.03 23.23
C ILE A 4 -25.07 -12.57 22.93
N GLY A 5 -25.46 -12.54 21.65
CA GLY A 5 -26.55 -13.38 21.12
C GLY A 5 -27.27 -12.82 19.90
N PHE A 6 -26.60 -12.78 18.73
CA PHE A 6 -27.29 -12.79 17.43
C PHE A 6 -27.88 -14.19 17.19
N PRO A 7 -29.06 -14.27 16.56
CA PRO A 7 -29.11 -14.87 15.21
C PRO A 7 -30.02 -14.03 14.30
N ILE A 8 -29.54 -13.41 13.22
CA ILE A 8 -29.40 -14.00 11.88
C ILE A 8 -30.40 -15.13 11.65
N LEU A 9 -31.48 -14.82 10.94
CA LEU A 9 -31.90 -15.51 9.71
C LEU A 9 -33.41 -15.33 9.53
N HIS A 10 -33.82 -14.42 8.65
CA HIS A 10 -34.97 -14.72 7.79
C HIS A 10 -34.87 -13.90 6.52
N ARG A 11 -34.44 -14.59 5.46
CA ARG A 11 -34.64 -14.20 4.08
C ARG A 11 -36.15 -14.22 3.78
N THR A 12 -36.51 -13.50 2.71
CA THR A 12 -37.76 -13.56 1.92
C THR A 12 -39.01 -13.03 2.64
N ALA A 13 -39.42 -11.79 2.35
CA ALA A 13 -40.36 -11.41 1.27
C ALA A 13 -41.79 -11.93 1.55
N VAL A 14 -42.80 -11.07 1.76
CA VAL A 14 -43.82 -10.64 0.77
C VAL A 14 -44.85 -9.85 1.62
N LEU A 15 -45.04 -8.53 1.46
CA LEU A 15 -45.94 -7.82 0.53
C LEU A 15 -47.19 -7.24 1.25
N SER A 16 -47.54 -6.00 0.88
CA SER A 16 -48.83 -5.27 1.09
C SER A 16 -48.92 -4.42 2.37
N LEU A 17 -49.34 -3.14 2.39
CA LEU A 17 -49.86 -2.21 1.37
C LEU A 17 -49.96 -0.78 2.02
N LEU A 18 -49.82 0.27 1.20
CA LEU A 18 -50.32 1.67 1.32
C LEU A 18 -49.73 2.60 2.40
N LEU A 19 -49.09 3.71 1.98
CA LEU A 19 -49.79 5.00 1.72
C LEU A 19 -48.83 6.08 1.14
N THR A 20 -49.34 6.82 0.14
CA THR A 20 -48.96 8.19 -0.32
C THR A 20 -47.62 8.47 -1.04
N GLY A 21 -47.73 8.74 -2.34
CA GLY A 21 -47.41 10.07 -2.89
C GLY A 21 -46.03 10.30 -3.51
N ILE A 22 -45.87 9.94 -4.79
CA ILE A 22 -44.77 10.38 -5.67
C ILE A 22 -45.06 11.80 -6.18
N LEU A 23 -44.11 12.74 -6.03
CA LEU A 23 -43.86 13.77 -7.05
C LEU A 23 -42.42 14.34 -6.96
N THR A 24 -41.60 13.96 -7.95
CA THR A 24 -40.43 14.66 -8.53
C THR A 24 -39.27 15.02 -7.57
N GLY A 25 -38.13 14.32 -7.51
CA GLY A 25 -37.49 13.49 -8.52
C GLY A 25 -36.54 14.32 -9.40
N SER A 26 -35.33 14.60 -8.90
CA SER A 26 -34.18 14.90 -9.76
C SER A 26 -32.93 14.33 -9.09
N GLY A 27 -32.74 13.03 -9.28
CA GLY A 27 -31.46 12.40 -9.06
C GLY A 27 -30.50 12.79 -10.17
N ILE A 28 -29.33 13.29 -9.79
CA ILE A 28 -28.12 13.09 -10.58
C ILE A 28 -27.29 12.11 -9.76
N GLY A 29 -27.44 10.84 -10.12
CA GLY A 29 -26.53 9.80 -9.65
C GLY A 29 -25.13 10.12 -10.19
N MET A 30 -24.22 10.50 -9.30
CA MET A 30 -22.79 10.33 -9.56
C MET A 30 -22.47 8.85 -9.41
N SER A 31 -22.90 8.04 -10.38
CA SER A 31 -22.31 6.73 -10.63
C SER A 31 -20.95 6.95 -11.27
N GLY A 32 -20.00 7.45 -10.49
CA GLY A 32 -18.58 7.27 -10.77
C GLY A 32 -18.23 5.80 -10.52
N CYS A 33 -18.70 4.90 -11.39
CA CYS A 33 -18.15 3.56 -11.46
C CYS A 33 -16.80 3.69 -12.19
N GLY A 34 -15.82 4.25 -11.47
CA GLY A 34 -14.43 4.07 -11.85
C GLY A 34 -14.13 2.60 -11.65
N GLU A 35 -14.02 1.87 -12.76
CA GLU A 35 -13.56 0.49 -12.80
C GLU A 35 -12.15 0.50 -12.20
N ARG A 36 -12.04 0.18 -10.91
CA ARG A 36 -10.76 0.03 -10.24
C ARG A 36 -10.12 -1.19 -10.87
N GLN A 37 -9.21 -0.96 -11.82
CA GLN A 37 -8.35 -2.02 -12.33
C GLN A 37 -7.67 -2.66 -11.13
N GLU A 38 -8.03 -3.91 -10.83
CA GLU A 38 -7.39 -4.68 -9.78
C GLU A 38 -5.95 -4.94 -10.22
N GLU A 39 -4.98 -4.34 -9.53
CA GLU A 39 -3.57 -4.60 -9.79
C GLU A 39 -3.26 -6.07 -9.53
N PRO A 40 -2.60 -6.79 -10.46
CA PRO A 40 -2.24 -8.18 -10.25
C PRO A 40 -1.39 -8.35 -8.98
N VAL A 41 -1.74 -9.32 -8.15
CA VAL A 41 -1.03 -9.63 -6.90
C VAL A 41 -0.06 -10.78 -7.14
N VAL A 42 1.21 -10.59 -6.83
CA VAL A 42 2.25 -11.62 -6.99
C VAL A 42 2.51 -12.42 -5.71
N ALA A 43 2.17 -11.85 -4.55
CA ALA A 43 2.21 -12.56 -3.27
C ALA A 43 1.25 -11.93 -2.25
N LEU A 44 0.73 -12.75 -1.33
CA LEU A 44 -0.11 -12.30 -0.20
C LEU A 44 0.54 -12.75 1.12
N VAL A 45 0.94 -11.78 1.95
CA VAL A 45 1.67 -12.02 3.20
C VAL A 45 0.83 -11.56 4.39
N ASN A 46 0.15 -12.49 5.06
CA ASN A 46 -0.77 -12.22 6.19
C ASN A 46 -1.78 -11.09 5.89
N GLY A 47 -2.39 -11.13 4.71
CA GLY A 47 -3.39 -10.14 4.29
C GLY A 47 -2.82 -8.88 3.61
N ARG A 48 -1.50 -8.74 3.50
CA ARG A 48 -0.87 -7.70 2.67
C ARG A 48 -0.50 -8.22 1.30
N ALA A 49 -1.05 -7.59 0.27
CA ALA A 49 -0.68 -7.87 -1.11
C ALA A 49 0.65 -7.19 -1.45
N ILE A 50 1.54 -7.94 -2.11
CA ILE A 50 2.64 -7.40 -2.91
C ILE A 50 2.13 -7.42 -4.35
N THR A 51 1.91 -6.23 -4.93
CA THR A 51 1.40 -6.12 -6.30
C THR A 51 2.51 -6.27 -7.33
N GLN A 52 2.13 -6.59 -8.57
CA GLN A 52 3.05 -6.65 -9.70
C GLN A 52 3.74 -5.29 -9.90
N ALA A 53 3.00 -4.19 -9.74
CA ALA A 53 3.56 -2.84 -9.85
C ALA A 53 4.62 -2.57 -8.78
N GLU A 54 4.36 -2.94 -7.51
CA GLU A 54 5.35 -2.82 -6.44
C GLU A 54 6.59 -3.68 -6.73
N PHE A 55 6.38 -4.93 -7.14
CA PHE A 55 7.47 -5.85 -7.45
C PHE A 55 8.36 -5.29 -8.57
N ASP A 56 7.77 -4.83 -9.66
CA ASP A 56 8.51 -4.30 -10.80
C ASP A 56 9.22 -3.00 -10.47
N LEU A 57 8.60 -2.10 -9.69
CA LEU A 57 9.24 -0.88 -9.21
C LEU A 57 10.53 -1.24 -8.45
N ARG A 58 10.43 -2.11 -7.44
CA ARG A 58 11.58 -2.49 -6.62
C ARG A 58 12.63 -3.28 -7.40
N TRP A 59 12.21 -4.15 -8.31
CA TRP A 59 13.14 -4.84 -9.20
C TRP A 59 13.92 -3.85 -10.06
N ASN A 60 13.23 -2.84 -10.60
CA ASN A 60 13.83 -1.87 -11.50
C ASN A 60 14.81 -0.93 -10.81
N GLU A 61 14.59 -0.60 -9.54
CA GLU A 61 15.51 0.18 -8.68
C GLU A 61 16.84 -0.53 -8.41
N LEU A 62 16.91 -1.87 -8.56
CA LEU A 62 18.16 -2.60 -8.36
C LEU A 62 19.21 -2.20 -9.42
N SER A 63 20.46 -2.08 -8.97
CA SER A 63 21.60 -1.91 -9.85
C SER A 63 21.75 -3.10 -10.82
N GLN A 64 22.38 -2.89 -11.97
CA GLN A 64 22.63 -3.97 -12.94
C GLN A 64 23.46 -5.11 -12.34
N ALA A 65 24.43 -4.79 -11.48
CA ALA A 65 25.22 -5.78 -10.76
C ALA A 65 24.34 -6.63 -9.83
N THR A 66 23.43 -6.00 -9.08
CA THR A 66 22.51 -6.69 -8.17
C THR A 66 21.53 -7.58 -8.94
N LYS A 67 20.92 -7.09 -10.03
CA LYS A 67 20.06 -7.90 -10.92
C LYS A 67 20.80 -9.12 -11.43
N SER A 68 22.02 -8.93 -11.94
CA SER A 68 22.85 -10.03 -12.47
C SER A 68 23.16 -11.09 -11.42
N ARG A 69 23.27 -10.71 -10.14
CA ARG A 69 23.43 -11.66 -9.04
C ARG A 69 22.16 -12.48 -8.83
N TYR A 70 21.00 -11.83 -8.73
CA TYR A 70 19.73 -12.56 -8.60
C TYR A 70 19.49 -13.50 -9.76
N GLU A 71 19.74 -13.10 -11.01
CA GLU A 71 19.57 -13.98 -12.18
C GLU A 71 20.40 -15.27 -12.09
N LYS A 72 21.57 -15.25 -11.42
CA LYS A 72 22.37 -16.46 -11.16
C LYS A 72 21.81 -17.32 -10.01
N GLU A 73 21.07 -16.72 -9.09
CA GLU A 73 20.59 -17.33 -7.84
C GLU A 73 19.09 -17.74 -7.90
N GLY A 74 18.40 -17.51 -9.02
CA GLY A 74 16.98 -17.84 -9.20
C GLY A 74 16.09 -16.73 -9.77
N GLY A 75 16.71 -15.63 -10.19
CA GLY A 75 16.09 -14.49 -10.86
C GLY A 75 15.04 -13.77 -10.03
N LYS A 76 14.01 -13.28 -10.74
CA LYS A 76 12.86 -12.59 -10.14
C LYS A 76 12.16 -13.40 -9.04
N ARG A 77 12.13 -14.73 -9.12
CA ARG A 77 11.51 -15.58 -8.08
C ARG A 77 12.27 -15.47 -6.76
N GLN A 78 13.60 -15.57 -6.80
CA GLN A 78 14.44 -15.43 -5.60
C GLN A 78 14.28 -14.04 -4.97
N PHE A 79 14.16 -12.99 -5.79
CA PHE A 79 13.90 -11.65 -5.30
C PHE A 79 12.51 -11.51 -4.66
N LEU A 80 11.47 -12.15 -5.22
CA LEU A 80 10.14 -12.19 -4.62
C LEU A 80 10.15 -12.86 -3.24
N ASP A 81 10.86 -13.99 -3.11
CA ASP A 81 11.02 -14.71 -1.85
C ASP A 81 11.70 -13.82 -0.77
N GLU A 82 12.68 -13.02 -1.17
CA GLU A 82 13.33 -12.04 -0.29
C GLU A 82 12.38 -10.91 0.12
N LEU A 83 11.56 -10.40 -0.81
CA LEU A 83 10.54 -9.38 -0.49
C LEU A 83 9.50 -9.92 0.51
N ILE A 84 9.03 -11.15 0.33
CA ILE A 84 8.12 -11.82 1.27
C ILE A 84 8.78 -11.96 2.65
N THR A 85 10.05 -12.37 2.68
CA THR A 85 10.82 -12.52 3.93
C THR A 85 10.96 -11.18 4.66
N LYS A 86 11.34 -10.13 3.94
CA LYS A 86 11.44 -8.76 4.47
C LYS A 86 10.11 -8.30 5.03
N GLU A 87 9.02 -8.60 4.33
CA GLU A 87 7.67 -8.24 4.73
C GLU A 87 7.25 -8.93 6.04
N LEU A 88 7.49 -10.23 6.18
CA LEU A 88 7.28 -10.96 7.44
C LEU A 88 8.08 -10.36 8.61
N LEU A 89 9.34 -9.99 8.39
CA LEU A 89 10.17 -9.36 9.42
C LEU A 89 9.64 -7.99 9.82
N LEU A 90 9.15 -7.18 8.86
CA LEU A 90 8.53 -5.90 9.16
C LEU A 90 7.23 -6.05 9.96
N GLN A 91 6.41 -7.06 9.66
CA GLN A 91 5.23 -7.38 10.47
C GLN A 91 5.60 -7.74 11.90
N GLU A 92 6.61 -8.58 12.06
CA GLU A 92 7.09 -8.97 13.39
C GLU A 92 7.66 -7.78 14.17
N ALA A 93 8.42 -6.90 13.51
CA ALA A 93 8.93 -5.68 14.13
C ALA A 93 7.79 -4.77 14.63
N ARG A 94 6.74 -4.59 13.81
CA ARG A 94 5.53 -3.83 14.20
C ARG A 94 4.76 -4.50 15.34
N ARG A 95 4.63 -5.83 15.31
CA ARG A 95 4.00 -6.61 16.38
C ARG A 95 4.74 -6.43 17.72
N ARG A 96 6.07 -6.28 17.67
CA ARG A 96 6.93 -5.98 18.84
C ARG A 96 6.96 -4.49 19.21
N GLY A 97 6.32 -3.61 18.43
CA GLY A 97 6.29 -2.17 18.67
C GLY A 97 7.60 -1.45 18.35
N LEU A 98 8.53 -2.09 17.63
CA LEU A 98 9.82 -1.47 17.29
C LEU A 98 9.64 -0.26 16.36
N ASP A 99 8.61 -0.27 15.52
CA ASP A 99 8.24 0.85 14.66
C ASP A 99 7.78 2.10 15.43
N ARG A 100 7.45 1.96 16.72
CA ARG A 100 7.00 3.04 17.60
C ARG A 100 8.04 3.45 18.64
N ASP A 101 9.18 2.76 18.65
CA ASP A 101 10.28 3.04 19.56
C ASP A 101 10.80 4.48 19.36
N ASP A 102 11.03 5.18 20.47
CA ASP A 102 11.43 6.59 20.46
C ASP A 102 12.80 6.79 19.79
N SER A 103 13.73 5.85 19.96
CA SER A 103 15.04 5.92 19.28
C SER A 103 14.90 5.73 17.78
N ILE A 104 14.03 4.83 17.33
CA ILE A 104 13.75 4.68 15.89
C ILE A 104 13.08 5.94 15.35
N ARG A 105 12.09 6.49 16.04
CA ARG A 105 11.37 7.71 15.63
C ARG A 105 12.32 8.91 15.49
N ASP A 106 13.19 9.14 16.49
CA ASP A 106 14.18 10.21 16.44
C ASP A 106 15.14 10.06 15.26
N LYS A 107 15.68 8.85 15.06
CA LYS A 107 16.56 8.55 13.91
C LYS A 107 15.86 8.78 12.57
N THR A 108 14.60 8.36 12.44
CA THR A 108 13.81 8.60 11.22
C THR A 108 13.62 10.09 10.97
N GLN A 109 13.32 10.88 12.01
CA GLN A 109 13.15 12.32 11.87
C GLN A 109 14.44 13.01 11.41
N ARG A 110 15.58 12.68 12.04
CA ARG A 110 16.88 13.23 11.63
C ARG A 110 17.27 12.84 10.20
N TYR A 111 16.98 11.60 9.80
CA TYR A 111 17.24 11.15 8.43
C TYR A 111 16.37 11.90 7.42
N LYS A 112 15.09 12.13 7.75
CA LYS A 112 14.18 12.93 6.92
C LYS A 112 14.68 14.37 6.76
N GLU A 113 15.12 15.00 7.84
CA GLU A 113 15.69 16.36 7.79
C GLU A 113 16.89 16.44 6.86
N GLN A 114 17.81 15.46 6.94
CA GLN A 114 18.96 15.39 6.06
C GLN A 114 18.56 15.24 4.59
N LEU A 115 17.61 14.34 4.27
CA LEU A 115 17.13 14.16 2.89
C LEU A 115 16.54 15.44 2.29
N VAL A 116 15.81 16.22 3.10
CA VAL A 116 15.24 17.50 2.64
C VAL A 116 16.33 18.52 2.33
N LEU A 117 17.36 18.60 3.18
CA LEU A 117 18.50 19.50 2.95
C LEU A 117 19.29 19.09 1.70
N ASP A 118 19.51 17.79 1.51
CA ASP A 118 20.24 17.26 0.36
C ASP A 118 19.51 17.58 -0.96
N GLU A 119 18.18 17.44 -1.00
CA GLU A 119 17.40 17.78 -2.20
C GLU A 119 17.39 19.29 -2.46
N LEU A 120 17.31 20.13 -1.41
CA LEU A 120 17.41 21.59 -1.57
C LEU A 120 18.78 22.00 -2.12
N LEU A 121 19.87 21.40 -1.63
CA LEU A 121 21.21 21.69 -2.12
C LEU A 121 21.35 21.30 -3.59
N LYS A 122 20.84 20.12 -3.96
CA LYS A 122 20.85 19.64 -5.35
C LYS A 122 20.10 20.59 -6.29
N ASP A 123 18.91 21.06 -5.91
CA ASP A 123 18.12 22.06 -6.64
C ASP A 123 18.92 23.37 -6.87
N LYS A 124 19.57 23.88 -5.82
CA LYS A 124 20.35 25.12 -5.90
C LYS A 124 21.63 24.97 -6.74
N LEU A 125 22.27 23.81 -6.71
CA LEU A 125 23.46 23.55 -7.52
C LEU A 125 23.12 23.39 -9.00
N GLN A 126 22.02 22.71 -9.34
CA GLN A 126 21.56 22.57 -10.73
C GLN A 126 21.23 23.94 -11.34
N THR A 127 20.53 24.81 -10.58
CA THR A 127 20.19 26.17 -11.03
C THR A 127 21.45 27.03 -11.29
N LYS A 128 22.51 26.87 -10.50
CA LYS A 128 23.74 27.67 -10.64
C LYS A 128 24.62 27.22 -11.82
N VAL A 129 24.55 25.94 -12.20
CA VAL A 129 25.38 25.37 -13.28
C VAL A 129 24.77 25.64 -14.66
N GLU A 130 23.47 25.89 -14.77
CA GLU A 130 22.81 26.23 -16.04
C GLU A 130 23.00 27.71 -16.48
N LEU A 131 23.66 28.55 -15.67
CA LEU A 131 23.83 29.99 -15.92
C LEU A 131 25.24 30.37 -16.46
N THR A 132 25.97 29.46 -17.10
CA THR A 132 27.31 29.75 -17.70
C THR A 132 27.41 29.17 -19.10
#